data_AF-A0A7K2CEV5-F1
#
_entry.id   AF-A0A7K2CEV5-F1
#
_cell.length_a   1.000
_cell.length_b   1.000
_cell.length_c   1.000
_cell.angle_alpha   90.00
_cell.angle_beta   90.00
_cell.angle_gamma   90.00
#
_symmetry.space_group_name_H-M   'P 1'
#
loop_
_entity.id
_entity.type
_entity.pdbx_description
1 polymer ?
#
loop_
_entity_poly.entity_id
_entity_poly.type
_entity_poly.pdbx_seq_one_letter_code
_entity_poly.pdbx_strand_id
1 'polypeptide(L)' 'MAAAEPEAGIHWSPEALTRLEAIPSYIQPMVKRNIEDYARDRGLSDINEGVMDAMKGQLGM' A
#
# COMPACT_ATOMS: atom_id res chain seq x y z
N MET A 1 16.59 -4.41 14.15
CA MET A 1 15.39 -5.28 14.07
C MET A 1 15.10 -5.46 12.59
N ALA A 2 14.95 -6.70 12.16
CA ALA A 2 14.99 -7.13 10.77
C ALA A 2 13.73 -6.77 9.96
N ALA A 3 13.95 -6.52 8.67
CA ALA A 3 13.32 -7.18 7.53
C ALA A 3 12.74 -6.20 6.48
N ALA A 4 13.49 -6.09 5.37
CA ALA A 4 13.04 -6.12 3.98
C ALA A 4 13.74 -5.03 3.14
N GLU A 5 14.76 -5.44 2.41
CA GLU A 5 15.08 -4.88 1.10
C GLU A 5 14.20 -5.64 0.09
N PRO A 6 13.06 -5.11 -0.38
CA PRO A 6 12.40 -5.66 -1.55
C PRO A 6 13.18 -5.17 -2.77
N GLU A 7 13.97 -6.07 -3.36
CA GLU A 7 14.40 -5.89 -4.74
C GLU A 7 13.18 -5.54 -5.60
N ALA A 8 13.29 -4.40 -6.30
CA ALA A 8 12.35 -3.80 -7.26
C ALA A 8 11.14 -3.01 -6.71
N GLY A 9 11.38 -2.10 -5.75
CA GLY A 9 10.94 -0.71 -5.92
C GLY A 9 9.77 -0.19 -5.08
N ILE A 10 9.07 -1.03 -4.30
CA ILE A 10 7.99 -0.57 -3.41
C ILE A 10 8.09 -1.22 -2.02
N HIS A 11 8.33 -0.40 -1.00
CA HIS A 11 8.37 -0.72 0.42
C HIS A 11 7.01 -0.47 1.06
N TRP A 12 6.55 -1.40 1.89
CA TRP A 12 5.29 -1.26 2.63
C TRP A 12 5.59 -1.09 4.12
N SER A 13 5.08 0.00 4.71
CA SER A 13 5.16 0.21 6.15
C SER A 13 4.27 -0.77 6.91
N PRO A 14 4.63 -1.16 8.15
CA PRO A 14 3.81 -2.09 8.94
C PRO A 14 2.38 -1.58 9.15
N GLU A 15 2.19 -0.26 9.31
CA GLU A 15 0.87 0.36 9.41
C GLU A 15 0.02 0.16 8.14
N ALA A 16 0.65 0.25 6.96
CA ALA A 16 -0.02 0.00 5.68
C ALA A 16 -0.39 -1.48 5.52
N LEU A 17 0.46 -2.40 5.98
CA LEU A 17 0.18 -3.83 5.97
C LEU A 17 -1.02 -4.17 6.89
N THR A 18 -1.05 -3.66 8.12
CA THR A 18 -2.19 -3.88 9.03
C THR A 18 -3.52 -3.40 8.45
N ARG A 19 -3.50 -2.31 7.69
CA ARG A 19 -4.69 -1.82 6.98
C ARG A 19 -5.05 -2.70 5.79
N LEU A 20 -4.08 -3.19 5.04
CA LEU A 20 -4.30 -4.15 3.96
C LEU A 20 -4.90 -5.46 4.51
N GLU A 21 -4.48 -5.90 5.69
CA GLU A 21 -5.06 -7.04 6.42
C GLU A 21 -6.50 -6.81 6.87
N ALA A 22 -6.90 -5.55 7.15
CA ALA A 22 -8.28 -5.20 7.45
C ALA A 22 -9.21 -5.28 6.22
N ILE A 23 -8.65 -5.30 5.00
CA ILE A 23 -9.39 -5.42 3.76
C ILE A 23 -9.64 -6.92 3.48
N PRO A 24 -10.84 -7.31 3.04
CA PRO A 24 -11.11 -8.68 2.66
C PRO A 24 -10.14 -9.20 1.59
N SER A 25 -9.72 -10.46 1.73
CA SER A 25 -8.66 -11.07 0.92
C SER A 25 -8.95 -11.13 -0.58
N TYR A 26 -10.21 -11.07 -1.00
CA TYR A 26 -10.57 -10.98 -2.42
C TYR A 26 -10.31 -9.59 -3.03
N ILE A 27 -10.32 -8.52 -2.23
CA ILE A 27 -10.02 -7.15 -2.68
C ILE A 27 -8.55 -6.79 -2.44
N GLN A 28 -7.90 -7.38 -1.42
CA GLN A 28 -6.47 -7.16 -1.10
C GLN A 28 -5.54 -7.03 -2.31
N PRO A 29 -5.51 -7.97 -3.29
CA PRO A 29 -4.62 -7.85 -4.44
C PRO A 29 -4.96 -6.65 -5.34
N MET A 30 -6.25 -6.29 -5.44
CA MET A 30 -6.70 -5.13 -6.21
C MET A 30 -6.29 -3.82 -5.53
N VAL A 31 -6.43 -3.72 -4.21
CA VAL A 31 -6.03 -2.53 -3.45
C VAL A 31 -4.51 -2.38 -3.47
N LYS A 32 -3.77 -3.47 -3.23
CA LYS A 32 -2.31 -3.48 -3.28
C LYS A 32 -1.80 -2.92 -4.61
N ARG A 33 -2.34 -3.43 -5.72
CA ARG A 33 -1.95 -2.99 -7.07
C ARG A 33 -2.28 -1.53 -7.35
N ASN A 34 -3.44 -1.04 -6.91
CA ASN A 34 -3.80 0.37 -7.05
C ASN A 34 -2.82 1.27 -6.28
N ILE A 35 -2.49 0.90 -5.05
CA ILE A 35 -1.54 1.64 -4.21
C ILE A 35 -0.15 1.65 -4.84
N GLU A 36 0.31 0.50 -5.34
CA GLU A 36 1.58 0.38 -6.03
C GLU A 36 1.63 1.25 -7.29
N ASP A 37 0.52 1.35 -8.03
CA ASP A 37 0.40 2.20 -9.22
C ASP A 37 0.42 3.69 -8.87
N TYR A 38 -0.33 4.10 -7.85
CA TYR A 38 -0.34 5.47 -7.35
C TYR A 38 1.02 5.90 -6.80
N ALA A 39 1.70 5.01 -6.09
CA ALA A 39 3.03 5.29 -5.59
C ALA A 39 4.01 5.46 -6.75
N ARG A 40 3.98 4.56 -7.74
CA ARG A 40 4.79 4.65 -8.95
C ARG A 40 4.54 5.94 -9.73
N ASP A 41 3.27 6.33 -9.92
CA ASP A 41 2.88 7.58 -10.61
C ASP A 41 3.49 8.81 -9.93
N ARG A 42 3.55 8.79 -8.59
CA ARG A 42 4.15 9.88 -7.80
C ARG A 42 5.65 9.74 -7.57
N GLY A 43 6.29 8.69 -8.09
CA GLY A 43 7.69 8.37 -7.79
C GLY A 43 7.94 8.03 -6.32
N LEU A 44 6.88 7.63 -5.60
CA LEU A 44 6.95 7.13 -4.24
C LEU A 44 7.26 5.63 -4.28
N SER A 45 8.35 5.26 -3.61
CA SER A 45 8.72 3.87 -3.39
C SER A 45 8.29 3.38 -2.02
N ASP A 46 7.69 4.24 -1.18
CA ASP A 46 7.32 3.94 0.20
C ASP A 46 5.82 4.10 0.41
N ILE A 47 5.14 2.98 0.65
CA ILE A 47 3.72 2.90 0.99
C ILE A 47 3.58 3.04 2.50
N ASN A 48 3.29 4.27 2.93
CA ASN A 48 2.94 4.60 4.30
C ASN A 48 1.43 4.77 4.48
N GLU A 49 1.01 5.10 5.71
CA GLU A 49 -0.39 5.37 6.02
C GLU A 49 -0.99 6.51 5.20
N GLY A 50 -0.20 7.53 4.81
CA GLY A 50 -0.67 8.65 4.02
C GLY A 50 -1.03 8.26 2.58
N VAL A 51 -0.25 7.35 1.99
CA VAL A 51 -0.56 6.77 0.67
C VAL A 51 -1.83 5.92 0.74
N MET A 52 -1.98 5.13 1.81
CA MET A 52 -3.17 4.33 2.07
C MET A 52 -4.41 5.20 2.31
N ASP A 53 -4.27 6.33 3.02
CA ASP A 53 -5.35 7.26 3.33
C ASP A 53 -5.83 8.01 2.07
N ALA A 54 -4.89 8.43 1.22
CA ALA A 54 -5.20 9.02 -0.09
C ALA A 54 -6.02 8.07 -0.98
N MET A 55 -5.75 6.76 -0.92
CA MET A 55 -6.52 5.73 -1.61
C MET A 55 -7.89 5.47 -0.98
N LYS A 56 -8.00 5.61 0.34
CA LYS A 56 -9.23 5.35 1.09
C LYS A 56 -10.37 6.30 0.70
N GLY A 57 -10.04 7.55 0.38
CA GLY A 57 -10.99 8.52 -0.16
C GLY A 57 -11.65 8.08 -1.48
N GLN A 58 -11.04 7.13 -2.21
CA GLN A 58 -11.57 6.61 -3.47
C GLN A 58 -12.40 5.34 -3.31
N LEU A 59 -12.29 4.63 -2.18
CA LEU A 59 -13.05 3.39 -1.93
C LEU A 59 -14.42 3.62 -1.28
N GLY A 60 -14.78 4.86 -0.97
CA GLY A 60 -16.15 5.26 -0.61
C GLY A 60 -16.73 4.48 0.58
N MET A 61 -16.17 4.72 1.78
CA MET A 61 -16.86 4.54 3.06
C MET A 61 -16.67 5.79 3.90
#